data_AF-A0A929IW00-F1
#
_entry.id   AF-A0A929IW00-F1
#
_cell.length_a   1.000
_cell.length_b   1.000
_cell.length_c   1.000
_cell.angle_alpha   90.00
_cell.angle_beta   90.00
_cell.angle_gamma   90.00
#
_symmetry.space_group_name_H-M   'P 1'
#
loop_
_entity.id
_entity.type
_entity.pdbx_description
1 polymer ?
#
loop_
_entity_poly.entity_id
_entity_poly.type
_entity_poly.pdbx_seq_one_letter_code
_entity_poly.pdbx_strand_id
1 'polypeptide(L)'
;MNNMCLEFKQYWLTLLLYLISGFQCVYAVIPGDDIVHSAIEQAEELHLAQHETWLALLHYKQETVLRRFISQADDERFFLDGEGKSDPHAELVANIMHFLRAPENGHAQCLFPARWWWLKQQLDLSDGYDVSCPKLDAFMKRISHQKLFLVFPSMYLNNPGSTFGHTFLRFDAEDESVLLSQTLNYSARVDQSDDLVSYISKGLFGGYKGFFRARPYYETVQEYNNIENRDIWEYQLDFTADEIEQLVRHVWEVKGIDFDYYFFRENCSYRLLALLDVMRPELQLTGKNDFPVYAIPVDTVRALDENSLILSQKFRASLATQIDDYFYLDNDDGSDLILEIVSDKVSSKKEIISNK
;
A
#
# COMPACT_ATOMS: atom_id res chain seq x y z
N MET A 1 -66.06 30.83 71.81
CA MET A 1 -65.51 29.45 71.80
C MET A 1 -65.56 28.94 70.37
N ASN A 2 -64.38 28.93 69.73
CA ASN A 2 -63.89 28.07 68.64
C ASN A 2 -64.88 27.74 67.50
N ASN A 3 -64.74 28.21 66.24
CA ASN A 3 -63.55 28.38 65.40
C ASN A 3 -62.58 27.19 65.47
N MET A 4 -62.84 26.15 64.67
CA MET A 4 -61.86 25.23 64.05
C MET A 4 -62.58 24.00 63.48
N CYS A 5 -62.76 23.95 62.16
CA CYS A 5 -62.70 22.72 61.32
C CYS A 5 -63.19 23.05 59.90
N LEU A 6 -62.50 23.97 59.23
CA LEU A 6 -62.70 24.28 57.82
C LEU A 6 -61.34 24.56 57.17
N GLU A 7 -60.34 23.71 57.46
CA GLU A 7 -58.95 23.87 57.02
C GLU A 7 -58.32 22.47 56.84
N PHE A 8 -58.94 21.56 56.07
CA PHE A 8 -58.30 20.24 55.82
C PHE A 8 -58.59 19.62 54.44
N LYS A 9 -59.12 20.40 53.48
CA LYS A 9 -59.43 19.90 52.12
C LYS A 9 -58.88 20.75 50.98
N GLN A 10 -57.90 21.61 51.25
CA GLN A 10 -57.35 22.52 50.23
C GLN A 10 -55.82 22.52 50.12
N TYR A 11 -55.14 21.53 50.70
CA TYR A 11 -53.68 21.35 50.59
C TYR A 11 -53.24 20.10 49.82
N TRP A 12 -54.17 19.23 49.40
CA TRP A 12 -53.83 18.03 48.61
C TRP A 12 -53.94 18.21 47.10
N LEU A 13 -54.59 19.28 46.63
CA LEU A 13 -54.71 19.59 45.19
C LEU A 13 -53.63 20.56 44.68
N THR A 14 -52.95 21.29 45.57
CA THR A 14 -51.81 22.15 45.21
C THR A 14 -50.48 21.41 45.23
N LEU A 15 -50.38 20.27 45.93
CA LEU A 15 -49.17 19.43 45.91
C LEU A 15 -49.08 18.51 44.68
N LEU A 16 -50.20 18.24 44.01
CA LEU A 16 -50.24 17.39 42.81
C LEU A 16 -49.97 18.15 41.51
N LEU A 17 -50.00 19.48 41.54
CA LEU A 17 -49.75 20.37 40.41
C LEU A 17 -48.31 20.89 40.33
N TYR A 18 -47.47 20.64 41.35
CA TYR A 18 -46.03 20.95 41.34
C TYR A 18 -45.14 19.77 40.95
N LEU A 19 -45.69 18.56 40.77
CA LEU A 19 -44.95 17.39 40.29
C LEU A 19 -45.01 17.21 38.75
N ILE A 20 -45.70 18.10 38.04
CA ILE A 20 -45.75 18.17 36.57
C ILE A 20 -45.11 19.48 36.08
N SER A 21 -44.19 20.07 36.85
CA SER A 21 -43.21 20.98 36.27
C SER A 21 -42.22 20.11 35.48
N GLY A 22 -42.46 20.00 34.18
CA GLY A 22 -41.65 19.22 33.26
C GLY A 22 -40.18 19.47 33.50
N PHE A 23 -39.47 18.41 33.91
CA PHE A 23 -38.08 18.25 33.53
C PHE A 23 -38.07 18.16 32.00
N GLN A 24 -38.07 19.32 31.35
CA GLN A 24 -37.46 19.42 30.04
C GLN A 24 -35.97 19.18 30.29
N CYS A 25 -35.57 17.91 30.22
CA CYS A 25 -34.20 17.58 29.86
C CYS A 25 -33.98 18.21 28.49
N VAL A 26 -33.48 19.45 28.49
CA VAL A 26 -32.72 19.95 27.35
C VAL A 26 -31.51 19.04 27.31
N TYR A 27 -31.59 17.97 26.51
CA TYR A 27 -30.41 17.27 26.06
C TYR A 27 -29.59 18.34 25.34
N ALA A 28 -28.52 18.81 25.98
CA ALA A 28 -27.49 19.52 25.26
C ALA A 28 -26.96 18.52 24.25
N VAL A 29 -27.38 18.65 23.00
CA VAL A 29 -26.77 17.94 21.87
C VAL A 29 -25.30 18.34 21.92
N ILE A 30 -24.44 17.38 22.24
CA ILE A 30 -23.01 17.60 22.17
C ILE A 30 -22.73 17.80 20.67
N PRO A 31 -22.16 18.94 20.24
CA PRO A 31 -22.00 19.25 18.82
C PRO A 31 -21.18 18.21 18.04
N GLY A 32 -20.46 17.31 18.72
CA GLY A 32 -19.76 16.17 18.13
C GLY A 32 -20.66 14.98 17.73
N ASP A 33 -21.79 14.74 18.39
CA ASP A 33 -22.66 13.61 18.05
C ASP A 33 -23.50 13.90 16.81
N ASP A 34 -23.89 15.16 16.60
CA ASP A 34 -24.73 15.60 15.47
C ASP A 34 -23.98 15.49 14.13
N ILE A 35 -22.71 15.94 14.10
CA ILE A 35 -21.88 15.82 12.90
C ILE A 35 -21.56 14.37 12.54
N VAL A 36 -21.29 13.51 13.53
CA VAL A 36 -21.02 12.09 13.29
C VAL A 36 -22.24 11.41 12.68
N HIS A 37 -23.44 11.65 13.23
CA HIS A 37 -24.67 11.10 12.67
C HIS A 37 -24.94 11.61 11.26
N SER A 38 -24.83 12.91 11.02
CA SER A 38 -25.02 13.49 9.68
C SER A 38 -24.01 12.94 8.66
N ALA A 39 -22.75 12.74 9.05
CA ALA A 39 -21.71 12.19 8.18
C ALA A 39 -21.98 10.72 7.83
N ILE A 40 -22.47 9.92 8.79
CA ILE A 40 -22.85 8.53 8.53
C ILE A 40 -24.06 8.46 7.59
N GLU A 41 -25.10 9.26 7.83
CA GLU A 41 -26.29 9.31 6.96
C GLU A 41 -25.91 9.68 5.52
N GLN A 42 -25.10 10.72 5.34
CA GLN A 42 -24.61 11.12 4.03
C GLN A 42 -23.75 10.02 3.37
N ALA A 43 -22.90 9.33 4.13
CA ALA A 43 -22.10 8.23 3.61
C ALA A 43 -22.96 7.06 3.10
N GLU A 44 -24.09 6.79 3.76
CA GLU A 44 -25.06 5.78 3.35
C GLU A 44 -25.83 6.20 2.08
N GLU A 45 -26.27 7.46 2.00
CA GLU A 45 -26.92 8.02 0.80
C GLU A 45 -26.01 7.98 -0.43
N LEU A 46 -24.71 8.25 -0.23
CA LEU A 46 -23.69 8.18 -1.28
C LEU A 46 -23.20 6.74 -1.56
N HIS A 47 -23.69 5.74 -0.82
CA HIS A 47 -23.28 4.34 -0.94
C HIS A 47 -21.75 4.15 -0.83
N LEU A 48 -21.09 4.91 0.05
CA LEU A 48 -19.63 4.91 0.16
C LEU A 48 -19.04 3.55 0.55
N ALA A 49 -19.80 2.73 1.29
CA ALA A 49 -19.38 1.39 1.70
C ALA A 49 -19.17 0.43 0.50
N GLN A 50 -19.86 0.69 -0.62
CA GLN A 50 -19.73 -0.10 -1.86
C GLN A 50 -18.87 0.61 -2.92
N HIS A 51 -18.40 1.82 -2.64
CA HIS A 51 -17.62 2.61 -3.58
C HIS A 51 -16.27 1.93 -3.88
N GLU A 52 -15.86 1.90 -5.15
CA GLU A 52 -14.67 1.16 -5.59
C GLU A 52 -13.39 1.64 -4.87
N THR A 53 -13.23 2.95 -4.66
CA THR A 53 -12.12 3.51 -3.87
C THR A 53 -12.10 3.04 -2.42
N TRP A 54 -13.27 2.96 -1.76
CA TRP A 54 -13.35 2.47 -0.38
C TRP A 54 -12.93 1.01 -0.31
N LEU A 55 -13.44 0.22 -1.26
CA LEU A 55 -13.09 -1.19 -1.36
C LEU A 55 -11.60 -1.39 -1.64
N ALA A 56 -11.00 -0.57 -2.51
CA ALA A 56 -9.58 -0.61 -2.82
C ALA A 56 -8.70 -0.21 -1.62
N LEU A 57 -9.02 0.89 -0.93
CA LEU A 57 -8.32 1.35 0.28
C LEU A 57 -8.26 0.29 1.38
N LEU A 58 -9.30 -0.55 1.46
CA LEU A 58 -9.39 -1.64 2.43
C LEU A 58 -9.00 -3.00 1.85
N HIS A 59 -8.50 -3.07 0.63
CA HIS A 59 -8.10 -4.32 -0.04
C HIS A 59 -9.22 -5.36 -0.10
N TYR A 60 -10.49 -4.94 -0.20
CA TYR A 60 -11.60 -5.86 -0.39
C TYR A 60 -11.57 -6.48 -1.77
N LYS A 61 -11.71 -7.81 -1.80
CA LYS A 61 -11.95 -8.57 -3.02
C LYS A 61 -13.21 -9.38 -2.87
N GLN A 62 -13.89 -9.55 -3.99
CA GLN A 62 -15.10 -10.35 -4.01
C GLN A 62 -14.72 -11.82 -3.98
N GLU A 63 -15.06 -12.49 -2.89
CA GLU A 63 -14.82 -13.90 -2.67
C GLU A 63 -15.61 -14.75 -3.68
N THR A 64 -15.05 -15.87 -4.12
CA THR A 64 -15.54 -16.61 -5.30
C THR A 64 -16.83 -17.40 -5.01
N VAL A 65 -16.97 -17.94 -3.79
CA VAL A 65 -18.04 -18.87 -3.41
C VAL A 65 -19.29 -18.12 -2.93
N LEU A 66 -19.14 -17.23 -1.95
CA LEU A 66 -20.24 -16.49 -1.32
C LEU A 66 -20.49 -15.14 -1.99
N ARG A 67 -19.63 -14.71 -2.92
CA ARG A 67 -19.71 -13.42 -3.64
C ARG A 67 -19.72 -12.20 -2.71
N ARG A 68 -19.25 -12.36 -1.47
CA ARG A 68 -19.10 -11.29 -0.48
C ARG A 68 -17.76 -10.61 -0.64
N PHE A 69 -17.67 -9.34 -0.25
CA PHE A 69 -16.40 -8.65 -0.14
C PHE A 69 -15.69 -9.08 1.14
N ILE A 70 -14.44 -9.52 1.02
CA ILE A 70 -13.56 -9.82 2.16
C ILE A 70 -12.24 -9.10 1.91
N SER A 71 -11.77 -8.39 2.93
CA SER A 71 -10.48 -7.73 2.87
C SER A 71 -9.36 -8.77 2.87
N GLN A 72 -8.41 -8.57 1.96
CA GLN A 72 -7.19 -9.37 1.91
C GLN A 72 -6.16 -8.97 2.98
N ALA A 73 -6.44 -7.99 3.84
CA ALA A 73 -5.61 -7.68 4.98
C ALA A 73 -5.89 -8.69 6.11
N ASP A 74 -4.84 -9.28 6.67
CA ASP A 74 -4.95 -10.35 7.68
C ASP A 74 -4.69 -9.88 9.09
N ASP A 75 -4.25 -8.63 9.24
CA ASP A 75 -3.97 -8.01 10.51
C ASP A 75 -5.18 -7.25 11.04
N GLU A 76 -5.67 -7.62 12.23
CA GLU A 76 -6.78 -6.93 12.90
C GLU A 76 -6.48 -5.45 13.14
N ARG A 77 -5.20 -5.06 13.24
CA ARG A 77 -4.78 -3.66 13.43
C ARG A 77 -5.10 -2.76 12.23
N PHE A 78 -5.44 -3.34 11.07
CA PHE A 78 -5.84 -2.58 9.89
C PHE A 78 -7.30 -2.14 9.92
N PHE A 79 -8.12 -2.67 10.83
CA PHE A 79 -9.55 -2.35 10.94
C PHE A 79 -9.84 -1.61 12.23
N LEU A 80 -10.80 -0.70 12.17
CA LEU A 80 -11.33 -0.01 13.35
C LEU A 80 -12.58 -0.70 13.91
N ASP A 81 -13.27 -1.49 13.09
CA ASP A 81 -14.38 -2.35 13.51
C ASP A 81 -13.95 -3.82 13.63
N GLY A 82 -14.54 -4.55 14.59
CA GLY A 82 -14.25 -5.97 14.79
C GLY A 82 -14.70 -6.87 13.64
N GLU A 83 -15.73 -6.48 12.90
CA GLU A 83 -16.19 -7.17 11.68
C GLU A 83 -15.64 -6.51 10.41
N GLY A 84 -14.77 -5.51 10.56
CA GLY A 84 -14.26 -4.69 9.45
C GLY A 84 -13.59 -5.51 8.35
N LYS A 85 -13.00 -6.68 8.64
CA LYS A 85 -12.47 -7.55 7.57
C LYS A 85 -13.54 -8.04 6.57
N SER A 86 -14.79 -8.19 7.01
CA SER A 86 -15.87 -8.81 6.24
C SER A 86 -17.08 -7.90 5.98
N ASP A 87 -17.13 -6.74 6.64
CA ASP A 87 -18.20 -5.76 6.50
C ASP A 87 -17.63 -4.36 6.17
N PRO A 88 -17.63 -3.97 4.87
CA PRO A 88 -17.20 -2.65 4.44
C PRO A 88 -18.00 -1.50 5.03
N HIS A 89 -19.28 -1.71 5.39
CA HIS A 89 -20.13 -0.69 5.97
C HIS A 89 -19.82 -0.50 7.45
N ALA A 90 -19.66 -1.58 8.20
CA ALA A 90 -19.26 -1.50 9.61
C ALA A 90 -17.91 -0.77 9.77
N GLU A 91 -16.92 -1.11 8.93
CA GLU A 91 -15.63 -0.42 8.93
C GLU A 91 -15.77 1.06 8.56
N LEU A 92 -16.61 1.41 7.58
CA LEU A 92 -16.86 2.80 7.18
C LEU A 92 -17.41 3.63 8.33
N VAL A 93 -18.45 3.12 8.99
CA VAL A 93 -19.06 3.75 10.15
C VAL A 93 -18.04 3.94 11.27
N ALA A 94 -17.25 2.90 11.57
CA ALA A 94 -16.19 2.99 12.58
C ALA A 94 -15.13 4.04 12.22
N ASN A 95 -14.74 4.15 10.95
CA ASN A 95 -13.80 5.18 10.48
C ASN A 95 -14.36 6.58 10.70
N ILE A 96 -15.60 6.86 10.28
CA ILE A 96 -16.25 8.17 10.49
C ILE A 96 -16.32 8.50 11.99
N MET A 97 -16.75 7.55 12.81
CA MET A 97 -16.84 7.71 14.27
C MET A 97 -15.49 8.01 14.92
N HIS A 98 -14.39 7.41 14.46
CA HIS A 98 -13.07 7.65 15.03
C HIS A 98 -12.37 8.86 14.43
N PHE A 99 -12.64 9.22 13.18
CA PHE A 99 -12.06 10.41 12.55
C PHE A 99 -12.64 11.72 13.08
N LEU A 100 -13.90 11.73 13.51
CA LEU A 100 -14.56 12.95 14.01
C LEU A 100 -14.51 13.09 15.54
N ARG A 101 -13.75 12.22 16.24
CA ARG A 101 -13.51 12.37 17.67
C ARG A 101 -12.59 13.55 17.98
N ALA A 102 -12.59 13.95 19.25
CA ALA A 102 -11.65 14.94 19.73
C ALA A 102 -10.20 14.44 19.56
N PRO A 103 -9.23 15.32 19.24
CA PRO A 103 -7.84 14.94 19.05
C PRO A 103 -7.27 14.21 20.27
N GLU A 104 -6.66 13.05 20.03
CA GLU A 104 -6.01 12.22 21.05
C GLU A 104 -4.71 11.59 20.54
N ASN A 105 -3.92 11.02 21.44
CA ASN A 105 -2.71 10.30 21.06
C ASN A 105 -3.08 9.04 20.27
N GLY A 106 -2.53 8.90 19.06
CA GLY A 106 -2.86 7.77 18.20
C GLY A 106 -4.19 7.93 17.46
N HIS A 107 -4.64 9.17 17.27
CA HIS A 107 -5.86 9.48 16.54
C HIS A 107 -5.96 8.75 15.20
N ALA A 108 -7.16 8.28 14.85
CA ALA A 108 -7.39 7.46 13.66
C ALA A 108 -6.96 8.17 12.37
N GLN A 109 -7.16 9.48 12.23
CA GLN A 109 -6.70 10.24 11.05
C GLN A 109 -5.18 10.11 10.83
N CYS A 110 -4.38 9.97 11.89
CA CYS A 110 -2.93 9.77 11.79
C CYS A 110 -2.55 8.31 11.50
N LEU A 111 -3.44 7.35 11.74
CA LEU A 111 -3.23 5.94 11.43
C LEU A 111 -3.68 5.63 9.99
N PHE A 112 -4.80 6.22 9.57
CA PHE A 112 -5.47 5.99 8.31
C PHE A 112 -5.67 7.28 7.49
N PRO A 113 -4.57 7.97 7.11
CA PRO A 113 -4.65 9.26 6.40
C PRO A 113 -5.18 9.17 4.97
N ALA A 114 -5.03 8.04 4.27
CA ALA A 114 -5.56 7.88 2.92
C ALA A 114 -7.08 7.73 2.97
N ARG A 115 -7.59 6.97 3.94
CA ARG A 115 -9.02 6.84 4.23
C ARG A 115 -9.63 8.17 4.66
N TRP A 116 -8.96 8.89 5.57
CA TRP A 116 -9.42 10.22 5.99
C TRP A 116 -9.46 11.19 4.82
N TRP A 117 -8.37 11.29 4.04
CA TRP A 117 -8.29 12.19 2.88
C TRP A 117 -9.42 11.95 1.88
N TRP A 118 -9.74 10.68 1.59
CA TRP A 118 -10.83 10.33 0.69
C TRP A 118 -12.21 10.64 1.29
N LEU A 119 -12.50 10.18 2.52
CA LEU A 119 -13.80 10.41 3.16
C LEU A 119 -14.10 11.89 3.36
N LYS A 120 -13.09 12.68 3.74
CA LYS A 120 -13.22 14.12 3.92
C LYS A 120 -13.74 14.80 2.65
N GLN A 121 -13.26 14.37 1.47
CA GLN A 121 -13.74 14.89 0.18
C GLN A 121 -15.15 14.40 -0.16
N GLN A 122 -15.45 13.12 0.07
CA GLN A 122 -16.79 12.58 -0.25
C GLN A 122 -17.89 13.20 0.61
N LEU A 123 -17.56 13.54 1.85
CA LEU A 123 -18.50 14.08 2.84
C LEU A 123 -18.43 15.61 2.96
N ASP A 124 -17.64 16.29 2.12
CA ASP A 124 -17.44 17.75 2.14
C ASP A 124 -17.07 18.30 3.55
N LEU A 125 -16.22 17.55 4.27
CA LEU A 125 -15.81 17.89 5.63
C LEU A 125 -14.72 18.96 5.62
N SER A 126 -14.90 20.01 6.43
CA SER A 126 -13.95 21.12 6.52
C SER A 126 -12.61 20.72 7.15
N ASP A 127 -11.55 21.47 6.83
CA ASP A 127 -10.22 21.36 7.47
C ASP A 127 -10.24 21.56 8.99
N GLY A 128 -11.32 22.12 9.55
CA GLY A 128 -11.48 22.31 10.99
C GLY A 128 -11.50 21.00 11.80
N TYR A 129 -11.72 19.86 11.14
CA TYR A 129 -11.66 18.52 11.76
C TYR A 129 -10.27 17.88 11.67
N ASP A 130 -9.33 18.46 10.93
CA ASP A 130 -8.00 17.87 10.79
C ASP A 130 -7.23 17.93 12.12
N VAL A 131 -6.58 16.81 12.45
CA VAL A 131 -5.69 16.74 13.61
C VAL A 131 -4.23 16.82 13.19
N SER A 132 -3.36 17.26 14.10
CA SER A 132 -1.92 17.32 13.84
C SER A 132 -1.30 15.91 13.91
N CYS A 133 -0.59 15.51 12.84
CA CYS A 133 0.08 14.22 12.74
C CYS A 133 1.59 14.36 12.41
N PRO A 134 2.45 14.86 13.33
CA PRO A 134 3.84 15.19 13.00
C PRO A 134 4.68 14.03 12.43
N LYS A 135 4.40 12.79 12.85
CA LYS A 135 5.08 11.59 12.34
C LYS A 135 4.66 11.25 10.91
N LEU A 136 3.39 11.47 10.59
CA LEU A 136 2.88 11.31 9.23
C LEU A 136 3.48 12.39 8.33
N ASP A 137 3.47 13.65 8.76
CA ASP A 137 4.05 14.77 8.00
C ASP A 137 5.53 14.53 7.66
N ALA A 138 6.30 14.03 8.63
CA ALA A 138 7.69 13.68 8.42
C ALA A 138 7.87 12.52 7.42
N PHE A 139 6.94 11.56 7.40
CA PHE A 139 6.95 10.46 6.46
C PHE A 139 6.57 10.90 5.05
N MET A 140 5.51 11.68 4.89
CA MET A 140 5.07 12.23 3.60
C MET A 140 6.18 13.05 2.95
N LYS A 141 6.99 13.79 3.74
CA LYS A 141 8.14 14.55 3.23
C LYS A 141 9.33 13.69 2.77
N ARG A 142 9.40 12.43 3.20
CA ARG A 142 10.55 11.55 2.90
C ARG A 142 10.41 10.81 1.58
N ILE A 143 9.18 10.70 1.06
CA ILE A 143 8.89 9.99 -0.18
C ILE A 143 8.45 11.04 -1.20
N SER A 144 9.03 11.02 -2.40
CA SER A 144 8.64 11.95 -3.46
C SER A 144 7.24 11.63 -3.98
N HIS A 145 6.51 12.67 -4.39
CA HIS A 145 5.20 12.56 -5.02
C HIS A 145 5.23 12.90 -6.51
N GLN A 146 6.39 13.17 -7.10
CA GLN A 146 6.44 13.79 -8.44
C GLN A 146 6.38 12.78 -9.59
N LYS A 147 7.11 11.67 -9.49
CA LYS A 147 7.20 10.65 -10.55
C LYS A 147 7.18 9.26 -9.92
N LEU A 148 6.39 8.37 -10.51
CA LEU A 148 6.30 6.97 -10.09
C LEU A 148 6.85 6.06 -11.18
N PHE A 149 7.66 5.09 -10.79
CA PHE A 149 8.22 4.08 -11.70
C PHE A 149 7.90 2.68 -11.21
N LEU A 150 7.56 1.78 -12.11
CA LEU A 150 7.67 0.35 -11.86
C LEU A 150 9.10 -0.09 -12.22
N VAL A 151 9.81 -0.68 -11.26
CA VAL A 151 11.14 -1.24 -11.47
C VAL A 151 11.07 -2.76 -11.41
N PHE A 152 11.62 -3.41 -12.43
CA PHE A 152 11.56 -4.85 -12.63
C PHE A 152 12.95 -5.44 -12.92
N PRO A 153 13.62 -6.03 -11.92
CA PRO A 153 14.77 -6.89 -12.15
C PRO A 153 14.38 -8.21 -12.83
N SER A 154 15.08 -8.55 -13.93
CA SER A 154 14.81 -9.72 -14.77
C SER A 154 14.87 -11.05 -14.01
N MET A 155 14.25 -12.12 -14.50
CA MET A 155 14.16 -13.42 -13.79
C MET A 155 15.53 -14.00 -13.38
N TYR A 156 15.58 -14.67 -12.21
CA TYR A 156 16.80 -15.32 -11.72
C TYR A 156 16.56 -16.79 -11.38
N LEU A 157 16.95 -17.67 -12.30
CA LEU A 157 16.69 -19.12 -12.22
C LEU A 157 17.52 -19.83 -11.15
N ASN A 158 18.63 -19.23 -10.69
CA ASN A 158 19.51 -19.83 -9.69
C ASN A 158 18.96 -19.70 -8.25
N ASN A 159 17.87 -18.96 -8.04
CA ASN A 159 17.18 -18.87 -6.76
C ASN A 159 15.67 -19.09 -6.95
N PRO A 160 15.10 -20.18 -6.41
CA PRO A 160 13.66 -20.47 -6.48
C PRO A 160 12.76 -19.31 -6.00
N GLY A 161 13.21 -18.55 -4.99
CA GLY A 161 12.49 -17.38 -4.47
C GLY A 161 12.53 -16.13 -5.36
N SER A 162 13.39 -16.11 -6.38
CA SER A 162 13.57 -15.01 -7.34
C SER A 162 13.29 -15.43 -8.79
N THR A 163 12.81 -16.65 -8.99
CA THR A 163 12.64 -17.26 -10.32
C THR A 163 11.66 -16.48 -11.20
N PHE A 164 10.65 -15.85 -10.61
CA PHE A 164 9.68 -15.07 -11.38
C PHE A 164 10.04 -13.59 -11.54
N GLY A 165 11.14 -13.14 -10.93
CA GLY A 165 11.52 -11.73 -10.84
C GLY A 165 10.97 -11.06 -9.57
N HIS A 166 11.28 -9.77 -9.41
CA HIS A 166 10.75 -8.92 -8.34
C HIS A 166 10.24 -7.62 -8.92
N THR A 167 9.25 -7.01 -8.29
CA THR A 167 8.72 -5.71 -8.70
C THR A 167 8.84 -4.72 -7.56
N PHE A 168 9.12 -3.47 -7.90
CA PHE A 168 9.24 -2.36 -6.97
C PHE A 168 8.52 -1.15 -7.56
N LEU A 169 7.92 -0.33 -6.70
CA LEU A 169 7.57 1.04 -7.05
C LEU A 169 8.71 1.96 -6.61
N ARG A 170 9.18 2.85 -7.49
CA ARG A 170 10.20 3.86 -7.16
C ARG A 170 9.59 5.25 -7.26
N PHE A 171 9.82 6.05 -6.24
CA PHE A 171 9.31 7.42 -6.10
C PHE A 171 10.46 8.39 -6.37
N ASP A 172 10.44 9.04 -7.54
CA ASP A 172 11.50 9.94 -7.98
C ASP A 172 11.12 11.41 -7.76
N ALA A 173 12.09 12.22 -7.34
CA ALA A 173 12.02 13.67 -7.39
C ALA A 173 12.76 14.18 -8.63
N GLU A 174 12.37 15.35 -9.14
CA GLU A 174 12.89 15.90 -10.39
C GLU A 174 14.37 16.27 -10.33
N ASP A 175 14.82 16.80 -9.20
CA ASP A 175 16.19 17.33 -9.02
C ASP A 175 17.06 16.48 -8.07
N GLU A 176 16.65 15.25 -7.75
CA GLU A 176 17.40 14.37 -6.84
C GLU A 176 18.06 13.19 -7.55
N SER A 177 19.10 12.65 -6.91
CA SER A 177 19.74 11.43 -7.40
C SER A 177 18.77 10.26 -7.33
N VAL A 178 18.52 9.64 -8.48
CA VAL A 178 17.69 8.43 -8.63
C VAL A 178 18.11 7.30 -7.66
N LEU A 179 19.39 7.21 -7.31
CA LEU A 179 19.89 6.19 -6.37
C LEU A 179 19.42 6.42 -4.91
N LEU A 180 19.05 7.65 -4.56
CA LEU A 180 18.53 8.01 -3.24
C LEU A 180 16.99 7.97 -3.18
N SER A 181 16.32 7.89 -4.34
CA SER A 181 14.88 7.66 -4.44
C SER A 181 14.45 6.48 -3.57
N GLN A 182 13.27 6.60 -2.96
CA GLN A 182 12.69 5.51 -2.19
C GLN A 182 12.06 4.49 -3.13
N THR A 183 12.33 3.21 -2.90
CA THR A 183 11.59 2.09 -3.47
C THR A 183 10.69 1.44 -2.44
N LEU A 184 9.56 0.93 -2.91
CA LEU A 184 8.61 0.13 -2.16
C LEU A 184 8.49 -1.24 -2.80
N ASN A 185 8.62 -2.30 -2.01
CA ASN A 185 8.30 -3.65 -2.43
C ASN A 185 7.44 -4.37 -1.40
N TYR A 186 6.87 -5.49 -1.82
CA TYR A 186 6.18 -6.43 -0.94
C TYR A 186 6.98 -7.72 -0.88
N SER A 187 7.22 -8.25 0.31
CA SER A 187 8.09 -9.40 0.55
C SER A 187 7.51 -10.35 1.58
N ALA A 188 7.82 -11.64 1.46
CA ALA A 188 7.47 -12.65 2.45
C ALA A 188 8.46 -12.64 3.64
N ARG A 189 7.96 -12.81 4.86
CA ARG A 189 8.79 -13.15 6.03
C ARG A 189 9.05 -14.64 6.03
N VAL A 190 10.17 -15.04 5.43
CA VAL A 190 10.61 -16.44 5.38
C VAL A 190 11.41 -16.77 6.64
N ASP A 191 11.11 -17.91 7.26
CA ASP A 191 11.90 -18.44 8.37
C ASP A 191 13.15 -19.12 7.82
N GLN A 192 14.33 -18.76 8.33
CA GLN A 192 15.60 -19.35 7.91
C GLN A 192 15.75 -20.82 8.30
N SER A 193 14.90 -21.32 9.20
CA SER A 193 14.86 -22.73 9.59
C SER A 193 13.97 -23.61 8.70
N ASP A 194 13.25 -23.02 7.73
CA ASP A 194 12.42 -23.79 6.81
C ASP A 194 13.29 -24.63 5.85
N ASP A 195 13.04 -25.94 5.82
CA ASP A 195 13.59 -26.81 4.78
C ASP A 195 12.91 -26.56 3.42
N LEU A 196 13.46 -27.15 2.35
CA LEU A 196 12.97 -26.94 0.99
C LEU A 196 11.49 -27.33 0.81
N VAL A 197 10.99 -28.34 1.54
CA VAL A 197 9.61 -28.81 1.44
C VAL A 197 8.66 -27.87 2.19
N SER A 198 9.03 -27.45 3.40
CA SER A 198 8.32 -26.42 4.18
C SER A 198 8.23 -25.12 3.39
N TYR A 199 9.35 -24.69 2.79
CA TYR A 199 9.42 -23.48 1.97
C TYR A 199 8.46 -23.51 0.79
N ILE A 200 8.48 -24.60 0.00
CA ILE A 200 7.60 -24.74 -1.16
C ILE A 200 6.14 -24.85 -0.73
N SER A 201 5.83 -25.65 0.30
CA SER A 201 4.45 -25.85 0.75
C SER A 201 3.84 -24.58 1.36
N LYS A 202 4.55 -23.89 2.26
CA LYS A 202 4.10 -22.60 2.82
C LYS A 202 3.95 -21.55 1.73
N GLY A 203 4.88 -21.48 0.77
CA GLY A 203 4.78 -20.57 -0.36
C GLY A 203 3.58 -20.85 -1.28
N LEU A 204 3.23 -22.12 -1.49
CA LEU A 204 2.08 -22.52 -2.30
C LEU A 204 0.74 -22.24 -1.61
N PHE A 205 0.67 -22.42 -0.30
CA PHE A 205 -0.59 -22.39 0.46
C PHE A 205 -0.78 -21.16 1.36
N GLY A 206 0.07 -20.13 1.23
CA GLY A 206 -0.11 -18.87 1.96
C GLY A 206 0.40 -18.89 3.40
N GLY A 207 1.32 -19.81 3.73
CA GLY A 207 1.86 -19.99 5.08
C GLY A 207 2.86 -18.91 5.52
N TYR A 208 3.16 -17.93 4.66
CA TYR A 208 4.05 -16.81 4.99
C TYR A 208 3.25 -15.51 5.14
N LYS A 209 3.66 -14.70 6.11
CA LYS A 209 3.20 -13.32 6.22
C LYS A 209 4.03 -12.43 5.32
N GLY A 210 3.37 -11.70 4.43
CA GLY A 210 3.96 -10.67 3.62
C GLY A 210 3.83 -9.29 4.24
N PHE A 211 4.73 -8.39 3.84
CA PHE A 211 4.77 -7.03 4.33
C PHE A 211 5.34 -6.08 3.27
N PHE A 212 4.92 -4.82 3.32
CA PHE A 212 5.51 -3.76 2.52
C PHE A 212 6.79 -3.23 3.19
N ARG A 213 7.83 -3.01 2.38
CA ARG A 213 9.11 -2.46 2.82
C ARG A 213 9.54 -1.34 1.89
N ALA A 214 9.90 -0.21 2.50
CA ALA A 214 10.54 0.89 1.81
C ALA A 214 12.06 0.87 2.03
N ARG A 215 12.84 1.12 0.99
CA ARG A 215 14.32 1.24 1.07
C ARG A 215 14.85 2.19 -0.01
N PRO A 216 16.06 2.74 0.13
CA PRO A 216 16.69 3.50 -0.96
C PRO A 216 16.96 2.65 -2.21
N TYR A 217 16.90 3.28 -3.38
CA TYR A 217 17.05 2.56 -4.65
C TYR A 217 18.44 1.95 -4.85
N TYR A 218 19.51 2.56 -4.32
CA TYR A 218 20.87 1.99 -4.41
C TYR A 218 20.95 0.58 -3.83
N GLU A 219 20.16 0.24 -2.80
CA GLU A 219 20.12 -1.12 -2.24
C GLU A 219 19.52 -2.11 -3.23
N THR A 220 18.50 -1.67 -3.98
CA THR A 220 17.87 -2.49 -5.04
C THR A 220 18.83 -2.73 -6.19
N VAL A 221 19.56 -1.70 -6.63
CA VAL A 221 20.59 -1.83 -7.68
C VAL A 221 21.73 -2.72 -7.20
N GLN A 222 22.20 -2.54 -5.96
CA GLN A 222 23.29 -3.33 -5.42
C GLN A 222 22.94 -4.81 -5.32
N GLU A 223 21.75 -5.14 -4.82
CA GLU A 223 21.29 -6.52 -4.70
C GLU A 223 21.11 -7.18 -6.06
N TYR A 224 20.29 -6.60 -6.93
CA TYR A 224 19.89 -7.29 -8.16
C TYR A 224 20.87 -7.11 -9.32
N ASN A 225 21.32 -5.87 -9.57
CA ASN A 225 22.16 -5.60 -10.74
C ASN A 225 23.64 -5.93 -10.48
N ASN A 226 24.16 -5.60 -9.30
CA ASN A 226 25.59 -5.75 -9.01
C ASN A 226 25.94 -7.11 -8.41
N ILE A 227 25.14 -7.64 -7.46
CA ILE A 227 25.42 -8.92 -6.80
C ILE A 227 24.84 -10.08 -7.62
N GLU A 228 23.56 -10.00 -7.97
CA GLU A 228 22.90 -11.09 -8.72
C GLU A 228 23.16 -11.03 -10.24
N ASN A 229 23.79 -9.97 -10.75
CA ASN A 229 24.06 -9.74 -12.18
C ASN A 229 22.79 -9.80 -13.05
N ARG A 230 21.71 -9.17 -12.58
CA ARG A 230 20.42 -9.13 -13.30
C ARG A 230 20.18 -7.77 -13.92
N ASP A 231 19.64 -7.79 -15.14
CA ASP A 231 19.18 -6.56 -15.79
C ASP A 231 17.99 -5.97 -15.06
N ILE A 232 17.86 -4.65 -15.12
CA ILE A 232 16.73 -3.93 -14.54
C ILE A 232 16.01 -3.12 -15.62
N TRP A 233 14.70 -3.31 -15.70
CA TRP A 233 13.81 -2.45 -16.45
C TRP A 233 13.15 -1.43 -15.53
N GLU A 234 13.10 -0.18 -15.94
CA GLU A 234 12.45 0.92 -15.22
C GLU A 234 11.38 1.53 -16.13
N TYR A 235 10.11 1.45 -15.74
CA TYR A 235 8.96 1.98 -16.50
C TYR A 235 8.38 3.17 -15.77
N GLN A 236 8.43 4.36 -16.38
CA GLN A 236 7.76 5.54 -15.81
C GLN A 236 6.25 5.39 -16.00
N LEU A 237 5.49 5.57 -14.93
CA LEU A 237 4.04 5.41 -14.93
C LEU A 237 3.32 6.75 -15.12
N ASP A 238 2.18 6.72 -15.80
CA ASP A 238 1.32 7.88 -16.06
C ASP A 238 0.38 8.19 -14.88
N PHE A 239 0.97 8.62 -13.76
CA PHE A 239 0.24 9.11 -12.59
C PHE A 239 0.61 10.55 -12.25
N THR A 240 -0.38 11.32 -11.82
CA THR A 240 -0.23 12.71 -11.37
C THR A 240 0.35 12.77 -9.97
N ALA A 241 0.84 13.95 -9.57
CA ALA A 241 1.41 14.13 -8.25
C ALA A 241 0.41 13.90 -7.11
N ASP A 242 -0.85 14.28 -7.30
CA ASP A 242 -1.91 14.12 -6.30
C ASP A 242 -2.27 12.63 -6.11
N GLU A 243 -2.30 11.86 -7.19
CA GLU A 243 -2.51 10.41 -7.15
C GLU A 243 -1.35 9.72 -6.41
N ILE A 244 -0.10 10.09 -6.74
CA ILE A 244 1.08 9.54 -6.06
C ILE A 244 1.08 9.92 -4.58
N GLU A 245 0.67 11.14 -4.23
CA GLU A 245 0.53 11.54 -2.83
C GLU A 245 -0.51 10.68 -2.09
N GLN A 246 -1.64 10.38 -2.73
CA GLN A 246 -2.64 9.48 -2.15
C GLN A 246 -2.10 8.06 -1.96
N LEU A 247 -1.32 7.56 -2.92
CA LEU A 247 -0.59 6.30 -2.74
C LEU A 247 0.36 6.38 -1.53
N VAL A 248 1.13 7.45 -1.37
CA VAL A 248 2.05 7.59 -0.22
C VAL A 248 1.30 7.63 1.11
N ARG A 249 0.13 8.29 1.18
CA ARG A 249 -0.76 8.19 2.36
C ARG A 249 -1.14 6.74 2.61
N HIS A 250 -1.49 5.97 1.59
CA HIS A 250 -1.90 4.59 1.77
C HIS A 250 -0.75 3.65 2.12
N VAL A 251 0.47 3.90 1.60
CA VAL A 251 1.69 3.20 2.02
C VAL A 251 1.91 3.37 3.53
N TRP A 252 1.58 4.53 4.09
CA TRP A 252 1.62 4.73 5.54
C TRP A 252 0.63 3.82 6.30
N GLU A 253 -0.56 3.58 5.75
CA GLU A 253 -1.59 2.73 6.38
C GLU A 253 -1.20 1.26 6.38
N VAL A 254 -0.59 0.78 5.30
CA VAL A 254 -0.25 -0.63 5.12
C VAL A 254 1.16 -0.97 5.64
N LYS A 255 1.95 0.01 6.08
CA LYS A 255 3.29 -0.27 6.62
C LYS A 255 3.16 -1.11 7.91
N GLY A 256 3.80 -2.27 7.91
CA GLY A 256 3.78 -3.17 9.07
C GLY A 256 2.43 -3.85 9.35
N ILE A 257 1.49 -3.75 8.40
CA ILE A 257 0.29 -4.57 8.32
C ILE A 257 0.65 -5.87 7.61
N ASP A 258 0.26 -6.99 8.21
CA ASP A 258 0.52 -8.30 7.66
C ASP A 258 -0.61 -8.71 6.69
N PHE A 259 -0.19 -9.26 5.57
CA PHE A 259 -1.04 -9.84 4.53
C PHE A 259 -0.54 -11.28 4.29
N ASP A 260 -1.41 -12.20 3.92
CA ASP A 260 -0.97 -13.54 3.52
C ASP A 260 -0.20 -13.46 2.19
N TYR A 261 0.88 -14.25 2.11
CA TYR A 261 1.77 -14.27 0.94
C TYR A 261 1.70 -15.64 0.29
N TYR A 262 1.17 -15.70 -0.93
CA TYR A 262 1.27 -16.88 -1.79
C TYR A 262 2.26 -16.60 -2.93
N PHE A 263 3.04 -17.59 -3.33
CA PHE A 263 4.05 -17.42 -4.39
C PHE A 263 3.40 -17.11 -5.73
N PHE A 264 2.26 -17.74 -6.00
CA PHE A 264 1.55 -17.61 -7.26
C PHE A 264 0.43 -16.57 -7.16
N ARG A 265 -0.19 -16.35 -5.99
CA ARG A 265 -1.29 -15.41 -5.80
C ARG A 265 -0.95 -14.41 -4.70
N GLU A 266 -1.33 -13.15 -4.83
CA GLU A 266 -1.05 -12.15 -3.77
C GLU A 266 0.46 -11.94 -3.48
N ASN A 267 1.31 -12.16 -4.48
CA ASN A 267 2.75 -11.92 -4.40
C ASN A 267 3.10 -10.43 -4.61
N CYS A 268 4.41 -10.13 -4.69
CA CYS A 268 4.92 -8.77 -4.85
C CYS A 268 4.23 -7.97 -5.97
N SER A 269 4.13 -8.58 -7.15
CA SER A 269 3.51 -7.99 -8.33
C SER A 269 2.02 -7.68 -8.14
N TYR A 270 1.26 -8.66 -7.64
CA TYR A 270 -0.16 -8.46 -7.35
C TYR A 270 -0.37 -7.33 -6.34
N ARG A 271 0.39 -7.32 -5.24
CA ARG A 271 0.21 -6.32 -4.18
C ARG A 271 0.60 -4.92 -4.62
N LEU A 272 1.59 -4.77 -5.50
CA LEU A 272 1.89 -3.47 -6.09
C LEU A 272 0.79 -3.00 -7.06
N LEU A 273 0.21 -3.90 -7.87
CA LEU A 273 -0.95 -3.56 -8.69
C LEU A 273 -2.17 -3.16 -7.85
N ALA A 274 -2.42 -3.85 -6.73
CA ALA A 274 -3.48 -3.48 -5.80
C ALA A 274 -3.27 -2.09 -5.20
N LEU A 275 -2.01 -1.65 -5.00
CA LEU A 275 -1.72 -0.28 -4.59
C LEU A 275 -1.99 0.74 -5.71
N LEU A 276 -1.81 0.37 -6.98
CA LEU A 276 -2.16 1.25 -8.11
C LEU A 276 -3.69 1.40 -8.24
N ASP A 277 -4.45 0.34 -7.96
CA ASP A 277 -5.92 0.39 -7.89
C ASP A 277 -6.42 1.36 -6.80
N VAL A 278 -5.62 1.67 -5.77
CA VAL A 278 -6.00 2.70 -4.77
C VAL A 278 -5.98 4.11 -5.36
N MET A 279 -5.12 4.38 -6.35
CA MET A 279 -5.07 5.67 -7.03
C MET A 279 -6.16 5.79 -8.11
N ARG A 280 -6.39 4.72 -8.87
CA ARG A 280 -7.37 4.65 -9.96
C ARG A 280 -8.14 3.33 -9.93
N PRO A 281 -9.15 3.18 -9.04
CA PRO A 281 -9.89 1.93 -8.86
C PRO A 281 -10.57 1.42 -10.14
N GLU A 282 -10.91 2.33 -11.06
CA GLU A 282 -11.53 2.03 -12.34
C GLU A 282 -10.65 1.20 -13.28
N LEU A 283 -9.32 1.19 -13.06
CA LEU A 283 -8.39 0.36 -13.81
C LEU A 283 -8.58 -1.13 -13.52
N GLN A 284 -9.04 -1.47 -12.31
CA GLN A 284 -9.26 -2.83 -11.84
C GLN A 284 -8.09 -3.78 -12.18
N LEU A 285 -6.85 -3.32 -11.99
CA LEU A 285 -5.64 -4.07 -12.36
C LEU A 285 -5.53 -5.41 -11.63
N THR A 286 -6.19 -5.51 -10.47
CA THR A 286 -6.33 -6.76 -9.71
C THR A 286 -7.77 -7.27 -9.70
N GLY A 287 -8.47 -7.13 -10.82
CA GLY A 287 -9.85 -7.52 -11.04
C GLY A 287 -10.08 -9.03 -11.06
N LYS A 288 -11.37 -9.40 -11.05
CA LYS A 288 -11.87 -10.78 -10.85
C LYS A 288 -11.33 -11.81 -11.85
N ASN A 289 -10.83 -11.37 -13.02
CA ASN A 289 -10.38 -12.22 -14.10
C ASN A 289 -8.88 -12.09 -14.43
N ASP A 290 -8.15 -11.18 -13.76
CA ASP A 290 -6.79 -10.82 -14.20
C ASP A 290 -5.72 -11.71 -13.55
N PHE A 291 -5.97 -12.25 -12.35
CA PHE A 291 -5.07 -13.19 -11.68
C PHE A 291 -5.77 -14.41 -11.03
N PRO A 292 -6.54 -15.21 -11.80
CA PRO A 292 -7.29 -16.36 -11.28
C PRO A 292 -6.37 -17.50 -10.78
N VAL A 293 -5.10 -17.54 -11.21
CA VAL A 293 -4.18 -18.66 -10.90
C VAL A 293 -2.76 -18.18 -10.55
N TYR A 294 -2.23 -17.15 -11.23
CA TYR A 294 -0.88 -16.63 -11.00
C TYR A 294 -0.79 -15.13 -11.30
N ALA A 295 0.03 -14.37 -10.58
CA ALA A 295 0.43 -12.99 -10.92
C ALA A 295 1.94 -12.94 -11.15
N ILE A 296 2.40 -13.09 -12.39
CA ILE A 296 3.84 -13.05 -12.70
C ILE A 296 4.24 -11.59 -12.96
N PRO A 297 5.41 -11.11 -12.50
CA PRO A 297 5.91 -9.76 -12.81
C PRO A 297 5.82 -9.31 -14.27
N VAL A 298 5.98 -10.22 -15.24
CA VAL A 298 5.81 -9.90 -16.66
C VAL A 298 4.35 -9.52 -16.99
N ASP A 299 3.38 -10.17 -16.35
CA ASP A 299 1.96 -9.87 -16.52
C ASP A 299 1.62 -8.50 -15.92
N THR A 300 2.36 -8.05 -14.90
CA THR A 300 2.25 -6.69 -14.34
C THR A 300 2.66 -5.62 -15.35
N VAL A 301 3.80 -5.80 -16.02
CA VAL A 301 4.23 -4.86 -17.07
C VAL A 301 3.21 -4.85 -18.22
N ARG A 302 2.72 -6.03 -18.62
CA ARG A 302 1.70 -6.15 -19.67
C ARG A 302 0.39 -5.43 -19.28
N ALA A 303 -0.12 -5.64 -18.07
CA ALA A 303 -1.34 -5.00 -17.61
C ALA A 303 -1.22 -3.45 -17.61
N LEU A 304 -0.04 -2.92 -17.29
CA LEU A 304 0.22 -1.48 -17.34
C LEU A 304 0.29 -0.96 -18.78
N ASP A 305 0.93 -1.70 -19.69
CA ASP A 305 1.02 -1.35 -21.10
C ASP A 305 -0.36 -1.38 -21.79
N GLU A 306 -1.15 -2.43 -21.54
CA GLU A 306 -2.51 -2.59 -22.07
C GLU A 306 -3.46 -1.47 -21.62
N ASN A 307 -3.25 -0.91 -20.42
CA ASN A 307 -3.98 0.24 -19.90
C ASN A 307 -3.32 1.59 -20.26
N SER A 308 -2.29 1.60 -21.11
CA SER A 308 -1.56 2.81 -21.53
C SER A 308 -0.96 3.62 -20.38
N LEU A 309 -0.56 2.94 -19.30
CA LEU A 309 0.00 3.57 -18.09
C LEU A 309 1.51 3.76 -18.15
N ILE A 310 2.19 3.34 -19.22
CA ILE A 310 3.65 3.45 -19.36
C ILE A 310 3.99 4.66 -20.24
N LEU A 311 4.63 5.66 -19.64
CA LEU A 311 5.11 6.87 -20.35
C LEU A 311 6.46 6.65 -21.03
N SER A 312 7.36 5.94 -20.38
CA SER A 312 8.70 5.66 -20.90
C SER A 312 9.30 4.42 -20.26
N GLN A 313 10.28 3.83 -20.93
CA GLN A 313 11.04 2.69 -20.43
C GLN A 313 12.54 2.97 -20.47
N LYS A 314 13.27 2.44 -19.49
CA LYS A 314 14.73 2.51 -19.40
C LYS A 314 15.30 1.15 -19.02
N PHE A 315 16.35 0.76 -19.72
CA PHE A 315 17.08 -0.48 -19.47
C PHE A 315 18.39 -0.19 -18.76
N ARG A 316 18.67 -0.98 -17.71
CA ARG A 316 19.96 -1.01 -17.01
C ARG A 316 20.53 -2.41 -17.15
N ALA A 317 21.52 -2.53 -18.05
CA ALA A 317 22.27 -3.75 -18.25
C ALA A 317 23.10 -4.10 -17.01
N SER A 318 23.07 -5.37 -16.62
CA SER A 318 23.98 -5.99 -15.67
C SER A 318 25.40 -6.07 -16.23
N LEU A 319 26.37 -6.35 -15.36
CA LEU A 319 27.73 -6.61 -15.82
C LEU A 319 27.78 -7.83 -16.75
N ALA A 320 26.98 -8.86 -16.49
CA ALA A 320 26.89 -10.04 -17.35
C ALA A 320 26.43 -9.67 -18.77
N THR A 321 25.34 -8.92 -18.90
CA THR A 321 24.82 -8.45 -20.19
C THR A 321 25.82 -7.53 -20.91
N GLN A 322 26.49 -6.64 -20.18
CA GLN A 322 27.53 -5.77 -20.76
C GLN A 322 28.71 -6.57 -21.32
N ILE A 323 29.13 -7.63 -20.63
CA ILE A 323 30.21 -8.52 -21.07
C ILE A 323 29.77 -9.33 -22.30
N ASP A 324 28.56 -9.91 -22.27
CA ASP A 324 28.01 -10.67 -23.40
C ASP A 324 27.88 -9.79 -24.65
N ASP A 325 27.29 -8.59 -24.51
CA ASP A 325 27.17 -7.62 -25.61
C ASP A 325 28.54 -7.25 -26.19
N TYR A 326 29.55 -7.06 -25.35
CA TYR A 326 30.92 -6.80 -25.78
C TYR A 326 31.45 -7.97 -26.65
N PHE A 327 31.26 -9.22 -26.22
CA PHE A 327 31.70 -10.39 -26.98
C PHE A 327 30.92 -10.61 -28.28
N TYR A 328 29.65 -10.21 -28.34
CA TYR A 328 28.86 -10.28 -29.58
C TYR A 328 29.30 -9.24 -30.61
N LEU A 329 29.71 -8.04 -30.18
CA LEU A 329 30.16 -6.97 -31.07
C LEU A 329 31.61 -7.15 -31.57
N ASP A 330 32.47 -7.84 -30.82
CA ASP A 330 33.90 -8.04 -31.15
C ASP A 330 34.17 -9.29 -32.02
N ASN A 331 33.13 -10.02 -32.43
CA ASN A 331 33.23 -11.24 -33.26
C ASN A 331 33.68 -11.01 -34.71
N ASP A 332 34.07 -9.78 -35.09
CA ASP A 332 34.67 -9.50 -36.40
C ASP A 332 36.22 -9.43 -36.37
N ASP A 333 36.89 -9.39 -35.19
CA ASP A 333 38.37 -9.52 -35.10
C ASP A 333 38.96 -9.63 -33.65
N GLY A 334 38.20 -9.34 -32.59
CA GLY A 334 38.75 -9.15 -31.21
C GLY A 334 38.64 -10.35 -30.26
N SER A 335 37.81 -11.34 -30.57
CA SER A 335 37.49 -12.46 -29.67
C SER A 335 38.65 -13.43 -29.40
N ASP A 336 39.58 -13.59 -30.35
CA ASP A 336 40.76 -14.46 -30.17
C ASP A 336 41.74 -13.93 -29.12
N LEU A 337 41.93 -12.61 -29.05
CA LEU A 337 42.89 -11.98 -28.13
C LEU A 337 42.44 -12.09 -26.67
N ILE A 338 41.14 -11.96 -26.41
CA ILE A 338 40.60 -12.07 -25.05
C ILE A 338 40.53 -13.53 -24.59
N LEU A 339 40.19 -14.46 -25.50
CA LEU A 339 40.31 -15.90 -25.20
C LEU A 339 41.76 -16.31 -24.90
N GLU A 340 42.75 -15.69 -25.55
CA GLU A 340 44.18 -15.89 -25.23
C GLU A 340 44.57 -15.35 -23.84
N ILE A 341 44.02 -14.20 -23.45
CA ILE A 341 44.25 -13.58 -22.13
C ILE A 341 43.58 -14.41 -21.02
N VAL A 342 42.34 -14.88 -21.22
CA VAL A 342 41.59 -15.65 -20.24
C VAL A 342 42.10 -17.10 -20.15
N SER A 343 42.65 -17.66 -21.22
CA SER A 343 43.23 -19.02 -21.23
C SER A 343 44.65 -19.11 -20.69
N ASP A 344 45.19 -18.06 -20.07
CA ASP A 344 46.56 -17.99 -19.54
C ASP A 344 47.65 -18.31 -20.60
N LYS A 345 47.33 -18.16 -21.90
CA LYS A 345 48.25 -18.46 -23.01
C LYS A 345 49.13 -17.30 -23.42
N VAL A 346 48.98 -16.12 -22.81
CA VAL A 346 49.93 -15.02 -23.00
C VAL A 346 51.23 -15.35 -22.26
N SER A 347 52.12 -16.07 -22.94
CA SER A 347 53.51 -16.21 -22.55
C SER A 347 54.08 -14.82 -22.30
N SER A 348 54.53 -14.58 -21.07
CA SER A 348 55.18 -13.36 -20.64
C SER A 348 56.47 -13.11 -21.44
N LYS A 349 56.39 -12.50 -22.62
CA LYS A 349 57.54 -11.81 -23.21
C LYS A 349 57.64 -10.42 -22.60
N LYS A 350 58.25 -10.38 -21.41
CA LYS A 350 58.90 -9.16 -20.91
C LYS A 350 60.08 -8.85 -21.85
N GLU A 351 59.86 -8.01 -22.85
CA GLU A 351 60.98 -7.27 -23.44
C GLU A 351 61.42 -6.20 -22.44
N ILE A 352 62.57 -6.47 -21.84
CA ILE A 352 63.34 -5.51 -21.05
C ILE A 352 63.78 -4.42 -22.01
N ILE A 353 63.14 -3.25 -21.94
CA ILE A 353 63.67 -2.02 -22.55
C ILE A 353 64.89 -1.60 -21.72
N SER A 354 66.05 -2.10 -22.11
CA SER A 354 67.36 -1.61 -21.68
C SER A 354 67.65 -0.30 -22.41
N ASN A 355 67.31 0.84 -21.81
CA ASN A 355 67.88 2.12 -22.24
C ASN A 355 69.34 2.19 -21.78
N LYS A 356 70.24 2.32 -22.75
CA LYS A 356 71.63 2.75 -22.58
C LYS A 356 71.76 4.17 -23.09
#